data_AF-A0A847WK28-F1
#
_entry.id   AF-A0A847WK28-F1
#
_cell.length_a   1.000
_cell.length_b   1.000
_cell.length_c   1.000
_cell.angle_alpha   90.00
_cell.angle_beta   90.00
_cell.angle_gamma   90.00
#
_symmetry.space_group_name_H-M   'P 1'
#
loop_
_entity.id
_entity.type
_entity.pdbx_description
1 polymer ?
#
loop_
_entity_poly.entity_id
_entity_poly.type
_entity_poly.pdbx_seq_one_letter_code
_entity_poly.pdbx_strand_id
1 'polypeptide(L)'
;MINIIDVELLSERLGLSTSTIFFHLKELMDADIVSCKKEQYYTIYSLNEEIFTMNLKDLVKDNRNEEVLNLREEKYKERVIESFFKYNKLMNLSVQKKKKQIVLEKIIESFEWDRIYTEKEVNLRIADIHDDFCTIRRDLIGFNLMTRKGGEYKRI
;
A
#
# COMPACT_ATOMS: atom_id res chain seq x y z
N MET A 1 -12.76 -12.74 -33.37
CA MET A 1 -11.91 -13.93 -33.13
C MET A 1 -11.71 -13.95 -31.62
N ILE A 2 -12.16 -14.99 -30.89
CA ILE A 2 -12.03 -14.97 -29.41
C ILE A 2 -10.54 -15.12 -29.09
N ASN A 3 -9.93 -14.07 -28.52
CA ASN A 3 -8.51 -14.08 -28.20
C ASN A 3 -8.29 -14.80 -26.87
N ILE A 4 -8.19 -16.13 -26.95
CA ILE A 4 -8.01 -17.01 -25.80
C ILE A 4 -6.55 -16.94 -25.33
N ILE A 5 -6.35 -16.75 -24.03
CA ILE A 5 -5.04 -16.75 -23.40
C ILE A 5 -4.75 -18.16 -22.89
N ASP A 6 -3.80 -18.84 -23.51
CA ASP A 6 -3.23 -20.10 -23.05
C ASP A 6 -2.17 -19.83 -21.97
N VAL A 7 -2.45 -20.29 -20.74
CA VAL A 7 -1.61 -20.05 -19.56
C VAL A 7 -0.26 -20.76 -19.67
N GLU A 8 -0.23 -21.98 -20.22
CA GLU A 8 1.00 -22.77 -20.32
C GLU A 8 1.92 -22.18 -21.38
N LEU A 9 1.37 -21.83 -22.54
CA LEU A 9 2.12 -21.15 -23.60
C LEU A 9 2.66 -19.78 -23.15
N LEU A 10 1.87 -19.03 -22.38
CA LEU A 10 2.29 -17.73 -21.84
C LEU A 10 3.39 -17.88 -20.78
N SER A 11 3.28 -18.90 -19.92
CA SER A 11 4.29 -19.29 -18.94
C SER A 11 5.64 -19.59 -19.61
N GLU A 12 5.63 -20.39 -20.69
CA GLU A 12 6.82 -20.73 -21.46
C GLU A 12 7.45 -19.50 -22.13
N ARG A 13 6.64 -18.69 -22.82
CA ARG A 13 7.11 -17.48 -23.53
C ARG A 13 7.74 -16.44 -22.61
N LEU A 14 7.20 -16.27 -21.40
CA LEU A 14 7.68 -15.28 -20.44
C LEU A 14 8.74 -15.85 -19.49
N GLY A 15 8.98 -17.16 -19.52
CA GLY A 15 9.90 -17.82 -18.57
C GLY A 15 9.45 -17.71 -17.11
N LEU A 16 8.14 -17.62 -16.87
CA LEU A 16 7.54 -17.50 -15.53
C LEU A 16 6.83 -18.80 -15.15
N SER A 17 6.60 -19.02 -13.85
CA SER A 17 5.80 -20.16 -13.40
C SER A 17 4.32 -19.97 -13.74
N THR A 18 3.58 -21.05 -13.98
CA THR A 18 2.13 -21.02 -14.20
C THR A 18 1.40 -20.36 -13.02
N SER A 19 1.84 -20.60 -11.78
CA SER A 19 1.30 -19.94 -10.59
C SER A 19 1.46 -18.41 -10.62
N THR A 20 2.59 -17.91 -11.12
CA THR A 20 2.84 -16.48 -11.33
C THR A 20 1.93 -15.91 -12.43
N ILE A 21 1.74 -16.65 -13.54
CA ILE A 21 0.82 -16.24 -14.59
C ILE A 21 -0.62 -16.17 -14.07
N PHE A 22 -1.08 -17.17 -13.30
CA PHE A 22 -2.41 -17.13 -12.67
C PHE A 22 -2.57 -15.95 -11.70
N PHE A 23 -1.53 -15.63 -10.92
CA PHE A 23 -1.53 -14.47 -10.05
C PHE A 23 -1.76 -13.18 -10.84
N HIS A 24 -1.01 -12.95 -11.92
CA HIS A 24 -1.18 -11.75 -12.74
C HIS A 24 -2.47 -11.73 -13.56
N LEU A 25 -2.93 -12.87 -14.08
CA LEU A 25 -4.23 -12.94 -14.75
C LEU A 25 -5.38 -12.59 -13.82
N LYS A 26 -5.25 -12.91 -12.53
CA LYS A 26 -6.21 -12.47 -11.51
C LYS A 26 -6.15 -10.96 -11.29
N GLU A 27 -4.96 -10.37 -11.22
CA GLU A 27 -4.82 -8.90 -11.12
C GLU A 27 -5.39 -8.18 -12.36
N LEU A 28 -5.16 -8.71 -13.57
CA LEU A 28 -5.72 -8.18 -14.80
C LEU A 28 -7.24 -8.35 -14.87
N MET A 29 -7.78 -9.42 -14.28
CA MET A 29 -9.22 -9.62 -14.17
C MET A 29 -9.86 -8.65 -13.18
N ASP A 30 -9.19 -8.36 -12.05
CA ASP A 30 -9.64 -7.35 -11.09
C ASP A 30 -9.64 -5.93 -11.69
N ALA A 31 -8.88 -5.71 -12.77
CA ALA A 31 -8.82 -4.47 -13.56
C ALA A 31 -9.72 -4.50 -14.81
N ASP A 32 -10.57 -5.52 -14.96
CA ASP A 32 -11.44 -5.78 -16.12
C ASP A 32 -10.71 -5.96 -17.46
N ILE A 33 -9.37 -6.03 -17.49
CA ILE A 33 -8.58 -6.17 -18.72
C ILE A 33 -8.80 -7.55 -19.36
N VAL A 34 -8.99 -8.57 -18.54
CA VAL A 34 -9.29 -9.94 -18.99
C VAL A 34 -10.53 -10.47 -18.29
N SER A 35 -11.29 -11.32 -18.97
CA SER A 35 -12.37 -12.10 -18.39
C SER A 35 -11.96 -13.57 -18.27
N CYS A 36 -12.58 -14.29 -17.32
CA CYS A 36 -12.39 -15.73 -17.19
C CYS A 36 -13.72 -16.49 -17.31
N LYS A 37 -13.70 -17.64 -17.96
CA LYS A 37 -14.81 -18.59 -18.03
C LYS A 37 -14.34 -19.96 -17.56
N LYS A 38 -15.07 -20.55 -16.62
CA LYS A 38 -14.84 -21.95 -16.21
C LYS A 38 -15.63 -22.87 -17.12
N GLU A 39 -14.94 -23.77 -17.81
CA GLU A 39 -15.56 -24.85 -18.60
C GLU A 39 -15.07 -26.18 -18.06
N GLN A 40 -15.91 -26.86 -17.27
CA GLN A 40 -15.78 -28.20 -16.64
C GLN A 40 -14.40 -28.56 -16.04
N TYR A 41 -13.32 -28.57 -16.82
CA TYR A 41 -11.94 -28.90 -16.42
C TYR A 41 -10.92 -27.76 -16.63
N TYR A 42 -11.28 -26.69 -17.34
CA TYR A 42 -10.37 -25.60 -17.71
C TYR A 42 -10.88 -24.22 -17.28
N THR A 43 -9.95 -23.34 -16.92
CA THR A 43 -10.22 -21.90 -16.80
C THR A 43 -9.68 -21.22 -18.03
N ILE A 44 -10.57 -20.67 -18.85
CA ILE A 44 -10.21 -19.99 -20.09
C ILE A 44 -10.21 -18.50 -19.81
N TYR A 45 -9.08 -17.85 -20.07
CA TYR A 45 -8.95 -16.39 -20.02
C TYR A 45 -9.10 -15.79 -21.41
N SER A 46 -9.70 -14.62 -21.50
CA SER A 46 -9.85 -13.89 -22.77
C SER A 46 -9.70 -12.40 -22.55
N LEU A 47 -9.17 -11.71 -23.55
CA LEU A 47 -9.00 -10.26 -23.50
C LEU A 47 -10.35 -9.56 -23.63
N ASN A 48 -10.60 -8.56 -22.80
CA ASN A 48 -11.76 -7.69 -22.97
C ASN A 48 -11.39 -6.58 -23.97
N GLU A 49 -11.60 -6.85 -25.27
CA GLU A 49 -11.16 -5.95 -26.36
C GLU A 49 -11.77 -4.54 -26.27
N GLU A 50 -12.95 -4.40 -25.69
CA GLU A 50 -13.64 -3.11 -25.53
C GLU A 50 -12.77 -2.09 -24.78
N ILE A 51 -12.01 -2.52 -23.76
CA ILE A 51 -11.12 -1.64 -22.98
C ILE A 51 -9.99 -1.08 -23.85
N PHE A 52 -9.47 -1.87 -24.78
CA PHE A 52 -8.40 -1.45 -25.68
C PHE A 52 -8.88 -0.55 -26.81
N THR A 53 -10.19 -0.45 -27.02
CA THR A 53 -10.80 0.50 -27.95
C THR A 53 -11.14 1.85 -27.30
N MET A 54 -11.11 1.93 -25.96
CA MET A 54 -11.31 3.19 -25.24
C MET A 54 -10.08 4.10 -25.38
N ASN A 55 -10.31 5.41 -25.41
CA ASN A 55 -9.19 6.34 -25.29
C ASN A 55 -8.73 6.41 -23.82
N LEU A 56 -7.45 6.73 -23.61
CA LEU A 56 -6.86 6.86 -22.27
C LEU A 56 -7.63 7.82 -21.35
N LYS A 57 -8.29 8.84 -21.92
CA LYS A 57 -9.06 9.82 -21.14
C LYS A 57 -10.35 9.22 -20.59
N ASP A 58 -10.99 8.31 -21.31
CA ASP A 58 -12.21 7.61 -20.89
C ASP A 58 -11.89 6.49 -19.90
N LEU A 59 -10.73 5.84 -20.04
CA LEU A 59 -10.21 4.86 -19.07
C LEU A 59 -9.87 5.51 -17.72
N VAL A 60 -9.22 6.68 -17.74
CA VAL A 60 -8.81 7.42 -16.53
C VAL A 60 -9.99 8.18 -15.91
N LYS A 61 -11.00 8.56 -16.69
CA LYS A 61 -12.22 9.21 -16.18
C LYS A 61 -13.20 8.28 -15.48
N ASP A 62 -12.91 6.98 -15.45
CA ASP A 62 -13.72 6.05 -14.70
C ASP A 62 -13.45 6.15 -13.19
N ASN A 63 -13.94 7.25 -12.60
CA ASN A 63 -13.95 7.50 -11.17
C ASN A 63 -14.86 6.53 -10.38
N ARG A 64 -15.43 5.48 -11.01
CA ARG A 64 -16.29 4.49 -10.33
C ARG A 64 -15.57 3.70 -9.23
N ASN A 65 -14.25 3.85 -9.08
CA ASN A 65 -13.48 3.09 -8.09
C ASN A 65 -12.57 3.92 -7.17
N GLU A 66 -12.60 5.27 -7.17
CA GLU A 66 -11.80 6.03 -6.19
C GLU A 66 -12.19 5.67 -4.76
N GLU A 67 -13.50 5.57 -4.48
CA GLU A 67 -14.01 5.16 -3.16
C GLU A 67 -13.60 3.72 -2.79
N VAL A 68 -13.67 2.79 -3.75
CA VAL A 68 -13.29 1.38 -3.56
C VAL A 68 -11.78 1.24 -3.35
N LEU A 69 -10.98 2.01 -4.09
CA LEU A 69 -9.53 2.04 -3.98
C LEU A 69 -9.11 2.62 -2.61
N ASN A 70 -9.69 3.76 -2.22
CA ASN A 70 -9.48 4.38 -0.92
C ASN A 70 -9.83 3.41 0.22
N LEU A 71 -10.97 2.72 0.14
CA LEU A 71 -11.37 1.72 1.14
C LEU A 71 -10.37 0.54 1.22
N ARG A 72 -9.82 0.09 0.09
CA ARG A 72 -8.79 -0.96 0.07
C ARG A 72 -7.49 -0.47 0.71
N GLU A 73 -7.09 0.77 0.45
CA GLU A 73 -5.90 1.38 1.04
C GLU A 73 -6.06 1.57 2.56
N GLU A 74 -7.21 2.06 3.02
CA GLU A 74 -7.54 2.21 4.44
C GLU A 74 -7.48 0.86 5.17
N LYS A 75 -8.15 -0.17 4.64
CA LYS A 75 -8.08 -1.54 5.19
C LYS A 75 -6.67 -2.11 5.21
N TYR A 76 -5.82 -1.73 4.26
CA TYR A 76 -4.41 -2.10 4.30
C TYR A 76 -3.66 -1.38 5.41
N LYS A 77 -3.87 -0.07 5.59
CA LYS A 77 -3.29 0.72 6.68
C LYS A 77 -3.69 0.19 8.04
N GLU A 78 -4.97 -0.10 8.25
CA GLU A 78 -5.51 -0.68 9.50
C GLU A 78 -4.82 -2.00 9.84
N ARG A 79 -4.80 -2.96 8.91
CA ARG A 79 -4.12 -4.26 9.12
C ARG A 79 -2.64 -4.10 9.46
N VAL A 80 -1.96 -3.14 8.83
CA VAL A 80 -0.57 -2.83 9.16
C VAL A 80 -0.48 -2.31 10.60
N ILE A 81 -1.30 -1.34 11.00
CA ILE A 81 -1.31 -0.80 12.37
C ILE A 81 -1.58 -1.92 13.39
N GLU A 82 -2.62 -2.72 13.19
CA GLU A 82 -2.95 -3.86 14.07
C GLU A 82 -1.83 -4.88 14.21
N SER A 83 -1.04 -5.08 13.15
CA SER A 83 0.07 -6.04 13.16
C SER A 83 1.29 -5.53 13.95
N PHE A 84 1.47 -4.21 14.06
CA PHE A 84 2.64 -3.60 14.70
C PHE A 84 2.33 -3.00 16.07
N PHE A 85 1.08 -2.65 16.37
CA PHE A 85 0.65 -2.08 17.64
C PHE A 85 -0.10 -3.09 18.50
N LYS A 86 0.19 -3.10 19.80
CA LYS A 86 -0.54 -3.85 20.81
C LYS A 86 -0.81 -2.95 22.02
N TYR A 87 -2.08 -2.78 22.40
CA TYR A 87 -2.48 -1.87 23.49
C TYR A 87 -1.85 -0.46 23.37
N ASN A 88 -1.84 0.10 22.15
CA ASN A 88 -1.23 1.40 21.83
C ASN A 88 0.31 1.49 21.98
N LYS A 89 1.00 0.37 22.24
CA LYS A 89 2.46 0.26 22.19
C LYS A 89 2.90 -0.34 20.86
N LEU A 90 3.91 0.28 20.25
CA LEU A 90 4.55 -0.27 19.06
C LEU A 90 5.44 -1.43 19.48
N MET A 91 5.24 -2.60 18.87
CA MET A 91 6.01 -3.81 19.20
C MET A 91 7.32 -3.87 18.43
N ASN A 92 7.32 -3.48 17.15
CA ASN A 92 8.48 -3.48 16.27
C ASN A 92 8.30 -2.46 15.14
N LEU A 93 9.40 -1.90 14.64
CA LEU A 93 9.41 -1.11 13.40
C LEU A 93 9.62 -2.01 12.18
N SER A 94 8.78 -1.87 11.16
CA SER A 94 8.97 -2.59 9.90
C SER A 94 10.23 -2.11 9.17
N VAL A 95 10.96 -3.05 8.54
CA VAL A 95 12.03 -2.74 7.58
C VAL A 95 11.49 -2.33 6.21
N GLN A 96 10.24 -2.68 5.90
CA GLN A 96 9.61 -2.36 4.62
C GLN A 96 9.15 -0.90 4.61
N LYS A 97 9.67 -0.10 3.66
CA LYS A 97 9.44 1.36 3.60
C LYS A 97 7.96 1.75 3.69
N LYS A 98 7.07 1.09 2.93
CA LYS A 98 5.62 1.39 2.93
C LYS A 98 4.96 1.11 4.29
N LYS A 99 5.29 -0.01 4.94
CA LYS A 99 4.73 -0.34 6.27
C LYS A 99 5.31 0.56 7.35
N LYS A 100 6.61 0.86 7.29
CA LYS A 100 7.27 1.82 8.19
C LYS A 100 6.60 3.19 8.09
N GLN A 101 6.32 3.68 6.88
CA GLN A 101 5.60 4.94 6.69
C GLN A 101 4.25 4.95 7.39
N ILE A 102 3.42 3.92 7.20
CA ILE A 102 2.09 3.81 7.83
C ILE A 102 2.21 3.83 9.37
N VAL A 103 3.20 3.11 9.92
CA VAL A 103 3.45 3.11 11.36
C VAL A 103 3.85 4.50 11.87
N LEU A 104 4.72 5.20 11.14
CA LEU A 104 5.16 6.56 11.51
C LEU A 104 4.03 7.59 11.37
N GLU A 105 3.19 7.47 10.33
CA GLU A 105 1.95 8.25 10.16
C GLU A 105 1.03 8.07 11.37
N LYS A 106 0.94 6.86 11.94
CA LYS A 106 0.19 6.63 13.17
C LYS A 106 0.84 7.28 14.39
N ILE A 107 2.17 7.25 14.50
CA ILE A 107 2.89 7.85 15.63
C ILE A 107 2.77 9.39 15.62
N ILE A 108 2.88 10.01 14.44
CA ILE A 108 2.85 11.48 14.33
C ILE A 108 1.49 12.07 14.73
N GLU A 109 0.41 11.29 14.72
CA GLU A 109 -0.91 11.69 15.25
C GLU A 109 -0.86 12.12 16.73
N SER A 110 0.12 11.63 17.50
CA SER A 110 0.33 12.07 18.89
C SER A 110 0.94 13.48 19.02
N PHE A 111 1.29 14.12 17.90
CA PHE A 111 1.84 15.47 17.84
C PHE A 111 0.83 16.43 17.20
N GLU A 112 0.64 17.57 17.86
CA GLU A 112 -0.25 18.64 17.43
C GLU A 112 0.34 19.39 16.23
N TRP A 113 -0.55 19.84 15.37
CA TRP A 113 -0.24 20.80 14.32
C TRP A 113 0.16 22.15 14.93
N ASP A 114 1.05 22.87 14.24
CA ASP A 114 1.50 24.21 14.62
C ASP A 114 2.15 24.37 16.01
N ARG A 115 2.41 23.27 16.71
CA ARG A 115 3.16 23.27 17.95
C ARG A 115 4.63 22.93 17.74
N ILE A 116 5.48 23.70 18.43
CA ILE A 116 6.91 23.41 18.54
C ILE A 116 7.14 22.56 19.79
N TYR A 117 7.89 21.48 19.63
CA TYR A 117 8.28 20.58 20.69
C TYR A 117 9.78 20.62 20.90
N THR A 118 10.21 20.64 22.15
CA THR A 118 11.60 20.38 22.50
C THR A 118 11.94 18.91 22.26
N GLU A 119 13.23 18.61 22.06
CA GLU A 119 13.71 17.23 21.95
C GLU A 119 13.24 16.35 23.12
N LYS A 120 13.20 16.90 24.33
CA LYS A 120 12.75 16.20 25.53
C LYS A 120 11.26 15.85 25.46
N GLU A 121 10.41 16.77 25.03
CA GLU A 121 8.98 16.50 24.85
C GLU A 121 8.72 15.44 23.78
N VAL A 122 9.45 15.50 22.66
CA VAL A 122 9.36 14.49 21.60
C VAL A 122 9.76 13.12 22.14
N ASN A 123 10.86 13.03 22.87
CA ASN A 123 11.32 11.76 23.44
C ASN A 123 10.29 11.18 24.40
N LEU A 124 9.69 12.01 25.28
CA LEU A 124 8.67 11.55 26.22
C LEU A 124 7.43 11.03 25.50
N ARG A 125 6.91 11.77 24.51
CA ARG A 125 5.75 11.32 23.72
C ARG A 125 6.02 10.03 22.96
N ILE A 126 7.22 9.87 22.40
CA ILE A 126 7.58 8.63 21.72
C ILE A 126 7.77 7.48 22.73
N ALA A 127 8.33 7.73 23.91
CA ALA A 127 8.51 6.71 24.95
C ALA A 127 7.18 6.10 25.42
N ASP A 128 6.09 6.87 25.37
CA ASP A 128 4.73 6.35 25.61
C ASP A 128 4.32 5.31 24.57
N ILE A 129 4.94 5.29 23.39
CA ILE A 129 4.63 4.38 22.27
C ILE A 129 5.70 3.29 22.12
N HIS A 130 7.00 3.62 22.21
CA HIS A 130 8.12 2.72 21.95
C HIS A 130 9.42 3.21 22.62
N ASP A 131 10.25 2.28 23.11
CA ASP A 131 11.45 2.63 23.89
C ASP A 131 12.59 3.22 23.03
N ASP A 132 12.68 2.85 21.76
CA ASP A 132 13.64 3.43 20.80
C ASP A 132 13.13 4.76 20.20
N PHE A 133 13.06 5.79 21.04
CA PHE A 133 12.67 7.14 20.61
C PHE A 133 13.68 7.78 19.65
N CYS A 134 14.95 7.39 19.71
CA CYS A 134 15.99 7.89 18.81
C CYS A 134 15.74 7.49 17.36
N THR A 135 15.44 6.21 17.12
CA THR A 135 15.15 5.69 15.77
C THR A 135 13.86 6.28 15.22
N ILE A 136 12.78 6.30 16.00
CA ILE A 136 11.50 6.86 15.56
C ILE A 136 11.63 8.33 15.20
N ARG A 137 12.30 9.12 16.04
CA ARG A 137 12.49 10.55 15.78
C ARG A 137 13.31 10.81 14.52
N ARG A 138 14.34 10.01 14.26
CA ARG A 138 15.13 10.07 13.02
C ARG A 138 14.26 9.72 11.81
N ASP A 139 13.45 8.68 11.93
CA ASP A 139 12.57 8.23 10.87
C ASP A 139 11.43 9.21 10.58
N LEU A 140 10.84 9.86 11.60
CA LEU A 140 9.82 10.91 11.43
C LEU A 140 10.36 12.08 10.59
N ILE A 141 11.63 12.45 10.79
CA ILE A 141 12.30 13.43 9.93
C ILE A 141 12.57 12.86 8.54
N GLY A 142 13.11 11.63 8.46
CA GLY A 142 13.45 10.97 7.19
C GLY A 142 12.26 10.73 6.26
N PHE A 143 11.05 10.60 6.82
CA PHE A 143 9.79 10.48 6.06
C PHE A 143 9.07 11.82 5.86
N ASN A 144 9.69 12.96 6.20
CA ASN A 144 9.10 14.30 6.08
C ASN A 144 7.77 14.46 6.85
N LEU A 145 7.61 13.77 7.98
CA LEU A 145 6.45 13.93 8.88
C LEU A 145 6.72 14.97 9.97
N MET A 146 8.00 15.30 10.21
CA MET A 146 8.43 16.23 11.24
C MET A 146 9.72 16.94 10.79
N THR A 147 9.79 18.25 11.02
CA THR A 147 11.04 19.01 10.88
C THR A 147 11.80 19.07 12.21
N ARG A 148 13.11 19.31 12.12
CA ARG A 148 13.95 19.68 13.27
C ARG A 148 14.80 20.91 12.92
N LYS A 149 14.73 21.96 13.73
CA LYS A 149 15.55 23.17 13.60
C LYS A 149 16.02 23.64 14.97
N GLY A 150 17.32 23.77 15.19
CA GLY A 150 17.86 24.27 16.47
C GLY A 150 17.52 23.43 17.71
N GLY A 151 17.23 22.14 17.56
CA GLY A 151 16.78 21.26 18.67
C GLY A 151 15.27 21.28 18.93
N GLU A 152 14.54 22.10 18.17
CA GLU A 152 13.09 22.16 18.16
C GLU A 152 12.52 21.29 17.04
N TYR A 153 11.35 20.70 17.29
CA TYR A 153 10.65 19.78 16.42
C TYR A 153 9.25 20.29 16.11
N LYS A 154 8.82 20.17 14.85
CA LYS A 154 7.47 20.59 14.42
C LYS A 154 6.91 19.59 13.41
N ARG A 155 5.67 19.12 13.62
CA ARG A 155 4.93 18.29 12.65
C ARG A 155 4.75 19.06 11.32
N ILE A 156 4.90 18.35 10.20
CA ILE A 156 4.78 18.87 8.83
C ILE A 156 3.44 18.48 8.22
#